data_AF-A0ABD7HIP6-F1
#
_entry.id   AF-A0ABD7HIP6-F1
#
_cell.length_a   1.000
_cell.length_b   1.000
_cell.length_c   1.000
_cell.angle_alpha   90.00
_cell.angle_beta   90.00
_cell.angle_gamma   90.00
#
_symmetry.space_group_name_H-M   'P 1'
#
loop_
_entity.id
_entity.type
_entity.pdbx_description
1 polymer ?
#
loop_
_entity_poly.entity_id
_entity_poly.type
_entity_poly.pdbx_seq_one_letter_code
_entity_poly.pdbx_strand_id
1 'polypeptide(L)'
;MGGRKSVKKAHAHSSNNRVALGRSSVCGCFYCLAIYSPSAITEWTDYDDSARCPKYGIDSVLAEDSGYPIAEGFLSGVYAHWFAIVHRVDGG
;
A
#
# COMPACT_ATOMS: atom_id res chain seq x y z
N MET A 1 0.31 -22.48 9.94
CA MET A 1 1.46 -22.31 9.02
C MET A 1 1.38 -20.94 8.37
N GLY A 2 2.11 -19.95 8.88
CA GLY A 2 2.19 -18.63 8.26
C GLY A 2 3.52 -18.46 7.54
N GLY A 3 3.57 -18.76 6.24
CA GLY A 3 4.74 -18.45 5.42
C GLY A 3 4.98 -16.94 5.36
N ARG A 4 6.25 -16.51 5.32
CA ARG A 4 6.63 -15.10 5.18
C ARG A 4 5.97 -14.49 3.94
N LYS A 5 5.19 -13.43 4.11
CA LYS A 5 4.54 -12.70 3.01
C LYS A 5 5.58 -11.86 2.26
N SER A 6 5.44 -11.75 0.94
CA SER A 6 6.43 -11.09 0.08
C SER A 6 6.15 -9.59 -0.04
N VAL A 7 7.08 -8.75 0.42
CA VAL A 7 7.00 -7.28 0.26
C VAL A 7 7.03 -6.83 -1.20
N LYS A 8 7.76 -7.57 -2.05
CA LYS A 8 7.79 -7.34 -3.49
C LYS A 8 6.42 -7.59 -4.12
N LYS A 9 5.76 -8.69 -3.79
CA LYS A 9 4.45 -9.03 -4.36
C LYS A 9 3.32 -8.16 -3.80
N ALA A 10 3.45 -7.66 -2.57
CA ALA A 10 2.43 -6.82 -1.95
C ALA A 10 2.09 -5.58 -2.78
N HIS A 11 3.09 -4.93 -3.39
CA HIS A 11 2.89 -3.72 -4.20
C HIS A 11 1.86 -3.90 -5.33
N ALA A 12 1.78 -5.07 -5.95
CA ALA A 12 0.78 -5.30 -7.01
C ALA A 12 -0.68 -5.19 -6.51
N HIS A 13 -0.91 -5.27 -5.20
CA HIS A 13 -2.23 -5.15 -4.58
C HIS A 13 -2.59 -3.72 -4.17
N SER A 14 -1.77 -2.71 -4.51
CA SER A 14 -2.21 -1.31 -4.42
C SER A 14 -2.89 -0.78 -5.67
N SER A 15 -2.85 -1.55 -6.77
CA SER A 15 -3.59 -1.25 -8.00
C SER A 15 -4.89 -2.07 -8.07
N ASN A 16 -5.93 -1.51 -8.69
CA ASN A 16 -7.24 -2.17 -8.86
C ASN A 16 -7.79 -2.76 -7.55
N ASN A 17 -7.60 -2.05 -6.45
CA ASN A 17 -7.81 -2.54 -5.09
C ASN A 17 -9.15 -2.11 -4.49
N ARG A 18 -10.02 -1.42 -5.24
CA ARG A 18 -11.32 -0.94 -4.76
C ARG A 18 -12.21 -2.02 -4.18
N VAL A 19 -12.32 -3.17 -4.86
CA VAL A 19 -13.12 -4.31 -4.36
C VAL A 19 -12.54 -4.85 -3.04
N ALA A 20 -11.22 -5.02 -2.97
CA ALA A 20 -10.55 -5.50 -1.76
C ALA A 20 -10.71 -4.50 -0.59
N LEU A 21 -10.61 -3.20 -0.86
CA LEU A 21 -10.83 -2.14 0.12
C LEU A 21 -12.28 -2.12 0.62
N GLY A 22 -13.26 -2.32 -0.27
CA GLY A 22 -14.67 -2.44 0.11
C GLY A 22 -14.99 -3.64 1.00
N ARG A 23 -14.11 -4.65 1.03
CA ARG A 23 -14.23 -5.85 1.89
C ARG A 23 -13.35 -5.79 3.13
N SER A 24 -12.54 -4.75 3.27
CA SER A 24 -11.57 -4.61 4.36
C SER A 24 -12.10 -3.72 5.47
N SER A 25 -11.75 -4.05 6.71
CA SER A 25 -12.02 -3.17 7.86
C SER A 25 -10.92 -2.12 8.03
N VAL A 26 -9.70 -2.48 7.63
CA VAL A 26 -8.49 -1.68 7.74
C VAL A 26 -7.69 -1.71 6.44
N CYS A 27 -7.00 -0.61 6.17
CA CYS A 27 -6.02 -0.51 5.10
C CYS A 27 -4.80 0.27 5.57
N GLY A 28 -3.71 0.18 4.82
CA GLY A 28 -2.45 0.84 5.18
C GLY A 28 -1.77 1.42 3.96
N CYS A 29 -1.25 2.64 4.09
CA CYS A 29 -0.37 3.21 3.08
C CYS A 29 1.07 2.80 3.38
N PHE A 30 1.73 2.09 2.46
CA PHE A 30 3.15 1.76 2.65
C PHE A 30 4.08 2.94 2.39
N TYR A 31 3.63 4.04 1.79
CA TYR A 31 4.47 5.23 1.61
C TYR A 31 4.64 6.02 2.93
N CYS A 32 3.52 6.34 3.59
CA CYS A 32 3.54 7.13 4.84
C CYS A 32 3.36 6.30 6.12
N LEU A 33 3.25 4.98 5.98
CA LEU A 33 3.04 3.99 7.04
C LEU A 33 1.76 4.16 7.86
N ALA A 34 0.86 5.05 7.44
CA ALA A 34 -0.42 5.27 8.11
C ALA A 34 -1.35 4.06 7.91
N ILE A 35 -2.00 3.64 9.00
CA ILE A 35 -3.04 2.61 9.03
C ILE A 35 -4.37 3.30 9.38
N TYR A 36 -5.41 3.05 8.59
CA TYR A 36 -6.69 3.75 8.70
C TYR A 36 -7.84 2.93 8.12
N SER A 37 -9.08 3.36 8.38
CA SER A 37 -10.26 2.76 7.77
C SER A 37 -10.33 3.10 6.28
N PRO A 38 -10.68 2.15 5.38
CA PRO A 38 -10.88 2.43 3.97
C PRO A 38 -11.86 3.57 3.67
N SER A 39 -12.78 3.88 4.60
CA SER A 39 -13.72 5.01 4.47
C SER A 39 -13.06 6.39 4.44
N ALA A 40 -11.79 6.50 4.86
CA ALA A 40 -11.02 7.75 4.75
C ALA A 40 -10.52 8.02 3.32
N ILE A 41 -10.61 7.04 2.41
CA ILE A 41 -10.19 7.19 1.01
C ILE A 41 -11.30 7.93 0.26
N THR A 42 -10.96 9.12 -0.21
CA THR A 42 -11.88 10.00 -0.96
C THR A 42 -11.47 10.19 -2.41
N GLU A 43 -10.23 9.84 -2.75
CA GLU A 43 -9.66 9.99 -4.08
C GLU A 43 -9.19 8.64 -4.64
N TRP A 44 -9.45 8.45 -5.93
CA TRP A 44 -9.14 7.23 -6.66
C TRP A 44 -8.50 7.59 -8.01
N THR A 45 -7.70 6.69 -8.55
CA THR A 45 -7.08 6.77 -9.88
C THR A 45 -7.42 5.52 -10.69
N ASP A 46 -6.94 5.46 -11.94
CA ASP A 46 -7.14 4.31 -12.83
C ASP A 46 -8.62 3.99 -13.04
N TYR A 47 -9.41 4.98 -13.45
CA TYR A 47 -10.87 4.84 -13.64
C TYR A 47 -11.62 4.46 -12.36
N ASP A 48 -11.25 5.10 -11.24
CA ASP A 48 -11.83 4.89 -9.92
C ASP A 48 -11.49 3.54 -9.29
N ASP A 49 -10.49 2.78 -9.76
CA ASP A 49 -10.20 1.42 -9.27
C ASP A 49 -9.00 1.33 -8.30
N SER A 50 -8.10 2.32 -8.27
CA SER A 50 -6.91 2.33 -7.41
C SER A 50 -7.00 3.47 -6.37
N ALA A 51 -6.97 3.12 -5.08
CA ALA A 51 -7.09 4.10 -4.00
C ALA A 51 -5.85 4.99 -3.84
N ARG A 52 -6.08 6.29 -3.59
CA ARG A 52 -5.02 7.23 -3.21
C ARG A 52 -5.04 7.48 -1.71
N CYS A 53 -3.85 7.54 -1.11
CA CYS A 53 -3.69 7.82 0.32
C CYS A 53 -4.25 9.21 0.66
N PRO A 54 -5.12 9.36 1.69
CA PRO A 54 -5.74 10.64 2.02
C PRO A 54 -4.75 11.69 2.56
N LYS A 55 -3.53 11.28 2.95
CA LYS A 55 -2.50 12.20 3.48
C LYS A 55 -1.60 12.79 2.41
N TYR A 56 -1.25 12.02 1.38
CA TYR A 56 -0.24 12.39 0.38
C TYR A 56 -0.69 12.20 -1.07
N GLY A 57 -1.90 11.67 -1.29
CA GLY A 57 -2.44 11.46 -2.63
C GLY A 57 -1.68 10.44 -3.47
N ILE A 58 -0.96 9.49 -2.88
CA ILE A 58 -0.23 8.43 -3.61
C ILE A 58 -0.99 7.10 -3.59
N ASP A 59 -0.95 6.35 -4.69
CA ASP A 59 -1.56 5.04 -4.95
C ASP A 59 -0.82 3.87 -4.28
N SER A 60 -0.42 4.07 -3.02
CA SER A 60 0.39 3.14 -2.23
C SER A 60 -0.39 2.49 -1.09
N VAL A 61 -1.67 2.16 -1.32
CA VAL A 61 -2.60 1.66 -0.29
C VAL A 61 -2.81 0.16 -0.43
N LEU A 62 -2.64 -0.59 0.66
CA LEU A 62 -2.96 -2.02 0.72
C LEU A 62 -4.20 -2.25 1.57
N ALA A 63 -5.09 -3.10 1.05
CA ALA A 63 -6.29 -3.56 1.73
C ALA A 63 -5.98 -4.79 2.59
N GLU A 64 -6.62 -4.95 3.74
CA GLU A 64 -6.55 -6.18 4.56
C GLU A 64 -6.96 -7.44 3.76
N ASP A 65 -8.02 -7.33 2.94
CA ASP A 65 -8.53 -8.43 2.08
C ASP A 65 -7.54 -8.83 0.97
N SER A 66 -6.46 -8.06 0.74
CA SER A 66 -5.37 -8.48 -0.15
C SER A 66 -4.57 -9.69 0.38
N GLY A 67 -4.77 -10.06 1.64
CA GLY A 67 -4.07 -11.15 2.30
C GLY A 67 -2.64 -10.82 2.72
N TYR A 68 -2.28 -9.53 2.75
CA TYR A 68 -1.02 -9.02 3.28
C TYR A 68 -1.22 -8.34 4.64
N PRO A 69 -0.23 -8.40 5.55
CA PRO A 69 -0.35 -7.76 6.85
C PRO A 69 -0.43 -6.24 6.72
N ILE A 70 -1.51 -5.65 7.27
CA ILE A 70 -1.63 -4.21 7.47
C ILE A 70 -1.02 -3.85 8.82
N ALA A 71 0.31 -3.94 8.89
CA ALA A 71 1.09 -3.66 10.08
C ALA A 71 2.34 -2.85 9.70
N GLU A 72 2.74 -1.91 10.55
CA GLU A 72 3.82 -0.97 10.29
C GLU A 72 5.11 -1.66 9.83
N GLY A 73 5.51 -2.75 10.49
CA GLY A 73 6.70 -3.52 10.14
C GLY A 73 6.65 -4.20 8.76
N PHE A 74 5.46 -4.57 8.28
CA PHE A 74 5.31 -5.10 6.92
C PHE A 74 5.29 -3.97 5.88
N LEU A 75 4.53 -2.90 6.15
CA LEU A 75 4.42 -1.72 5.30
C LEU A 75 5.78 -1.04 5.08
N SER A 76 6.60 -0.92 6.13
CA SER A 76 7.96 -0.38 6.01
C SER A 76 8.89 -1.25 5.17
N GLY A 77 8.68 -2.58 5.16
CA GLY A 77 9.36 -3.49 4.26
C GLY A 77 8.97 -3.30 2.79
N VAL A 78 7.70 -3.02 2.52
CA VAL A 78 7.22 -2.64 1.17
C VAL A 78 7.82 -1.30 0.76
N TYR A 79 7.79 -0.31 1.65
CA TYR A 79 8.44 0.98 1.43
C TYR A 79 9.92 0.84 1.05
N ALA A 80 10.67 0.12 1.88
CA ALA A 80 12.10 -0.05 1.70
C ALA A 80 12.44 -0.73 0.36
N HIS A 81 11.59 -1.66 -0.10
CA HIS A 81 11.80 -2.33 -1.37
C HIS A 81 11.53 -1.43 -2.58
N TRP A 82 10.48 -0.59 -2.52
CA TRP A 82 9.96 0.14 -3.70
C TRP A 82 10.36 1.62 -3.75
N PHE A 83 10.60 2.27 -2.61
CA PHE A 83 10.94 3.70 -2.54
C PHE A 83 12.34 3.99 -2.01
N ALA A 84 12.95 3.14 -1.16
CA ALA A 84 14.24 3.50 -0.56
C ALA A 84 15.43 3.49 -1.55
N ILE A 85 15.25 3.04 -2.80
CA ILE A 85 16.32 2.98 -3.81
C ILE A 85 16.40 4.26 -4.67
N VAL A 86 15.49 5.24 -4.54
CA VAL A 86 15.55 6.47 -5.35
C VAL A 86 16.65 7.48 -4.95
N HIS A 87 17.67 7.07 -4.19
CA HIS A 87 18.85 7.88 -3.85
C HIS A 87 20.18 7.41 -4.48
N ARG A 88 20.18 6.58 -5.53
CA ARG A 88 21.39 6.40 -6.35
C ARG A 88 21.46 7.43 -7.48
N VAL A 89 21.73 8.67 -7.09
CA VAL A 89 22.54 9.55 -7.94
C VAL A 89 23.97 9.03 -7.80
N ASP A 90 24.35 8.05 -8.62
CA ASP A 90 25.76 7.84 -8.94
C ASP A 90 26.18 9.00 -9.85
N GLY A 91 26.36 10.16 -9.23
CA GLY A 91 27.08 11.30 -9.80
C GLY A 91 28.54 11.14 -9.43
N GLY A 92 29.29 10.45 -10.30
CA GLY A 92 30.74 10.43 -10.36
C GLY A 92 31.17 10.65 -11.79
#